data_AF-A0A3M1WXI3-F1
#
_entry.id   AF-A0A3M1WXI3-F1
#
_cell.length_a   1.000
_cell.length_b   1.000
_cell.length_c   1.000
_cell.angle_alpha   90.00
_cell.angle_beta   90.00
_cell.angle_gamma   90.00
#
_symmetry.space_group_name_H-M   'P 1'
#
loop_
_entity.id
_entity.type
_entity.pdbx_description
1 polymer ?
#
loop_
_entity_poly.entity_id
_entity_poly.type
_entity_poly.pdbx_seq_one_letter_code
_entity_poly.pdbx_strand_id
1 'polypeptide(L)'
;MVKKANKERTQRGSALVMALIIMVVLTLAGIMAVNYSSTGVVLTSSLRSEIDVFQAADSGIEEAKSLLLAQYPWNDDLVNTVLVDNASLGDYNYTVTVTAVAPPDYVTIQSVASGPGGESKVIEAVVHYRGGIPNNRDQEGQGAETTNVVN
;
A
#
# COMPACT_ATOMS: atom_id res chain seq x y z
N MET A 1 14.68 75.08 34.60
CA MET A 1 14.41 73.62 34.73
C MET A 1 13.09 73.33 34.04
N VAL A 2 13.02 72.32 33.15
CA VAL A 2 11.85 71.53 32.67
C VAL A 2 12.14 71.10 31.22
N LYS A 3 12.65 69.88 31.04
CA LYS A 3 12.69 69.13 29.75
C LYS A 3 12.84 67.63 30.07
N LYS A 4 11.80 66.98 30.59
CA LYS A 4 11.79 65.51 30.77
C LYS A 4 10.46 64.80 30.45
N ALA A 5 9.40 65.50 30.03
CA ALA A 5 8.09 64.88 29.86
C ALA A 5 7.80 64.23 28.49
N ASN A 6 8.64 64.42 27.47
CA ASN A 6 8.31 64.00 26.09
C ASN A 6 8.94 62.67 25.62
N LYS A 7 9.79 62.02 26.42
CA LYS A 7 10.47 60.78 25.99
C LYS A 7 9.59 59.53 26.11
N GLU A 8 8.58 59.52 26.99
CA GLU A 8 7.74 58.35 27.24
C GLU A 8 6.61 58.15 26.22
N ARG A 9 6.13 59.22 25.57
CA ARG A 9 5.05 59.10 24.56
C ARG A 9 5.53 58.43 23.28
N THR A 10 6.77 58.63 22.87
CA THR A 10 7.33 58.04 21.64
C THR A 10 7.58 56.54 21.77
N GLN A 11 7.85 56.04 22.99
CA GLN A 11 8.10 54.61 23.24
C GLN A 11 6.81 53.76 23.21
N ARG A 12 5.65 54.35 23.52
CA ARG A 12 4.36 53.63 23.47
C ARG A 12 3.92 53.34 22.04
N GLY A 13 4.22 54.21 21.08
CA GLY A 13 3.88 54.01 19.68
C GLY A 13 4.68 52.87 19.03
N SER A 14 5.99 52.80 19.30
CA SER A 14 6.85 51.74 18.76
C SER A 14 6.51 50.35 19.31
N ALA A 15 6.09 50.26 20.58
CA ALA A 15 5.68 48.99 21.19
C ALA A 15 4.44 48.40 20.50
N LEU A 16 3.48 49.24 20.13
CA LEU A 16 2.27 48.80 19.44
C LEU A 16 2.57 48.30 18.02
N VAL A 17 3.47 48.98 17.30
CA VAL A 17 3.91 48.52 15.97
C VAL A 17 4.66 47.19 16.06
N MET A 18 5.54 47.03 17.05
CA MET A 18 6.24 45.76 17.27
C MET A 18 5.28 44.62 17.62
N ALA A 19 4.29 44.86 18.47
CA ALA A 19 3.27 43.86 18.81
C ALA A 19 2.47 43.43 17.56
N LEU A 20 2.11 44.39 16.70
CA LEU A 20 1.38 44.11 15.46
C LEU A 20 2.23 43.29 14.48
N ILE A 21 3.53 43.62 14.34
CA ILE A 21 4.45 42.85 13.50
C ILE A 21 4.61 41.41 14.02
N ILE A 22 4.82 41.25 15.33
CA ILE A 22 4.96 39.92 15.95
C ILE A 22 3.69 39.09 15.76
N MET A 23 2.52 39.70 15.92
CA MET A 23 1.23 39.04 15.71
C MET A 23 1.09 38.55 14.27
N VAL A 24 1.44 39.37 13.28
CA VAL A 24 1.37 38.99 11.85
C VAL A 24 2.30 37.82 11.55
N VAL A 25 3.53 37.84 12.07
CA VAL A 25 4.50 36.74 11.89
C VAL A 25 3.98 35.44 12.50
N LEU A 26 3.43 35.49 13.72
CA LEU A 26 2.82 34.33 14.38
C LEU A 26 1.63 33.78 13.60
N THR A 27 0.81 34.66 13.03
CA THR A 27 -0.36 34.25 12.24
C THR A 27 0.06 33.53 10.95
N LEU A 28 1.08 34.06 10.26
CA LEU A 28 1.65 33.41 9.07
C LEU A 28 2.27 32.05 9.40
N ALA A 29 2.99 31.94 10.52
CA ALA A 29 3.55 30.68 10.98
C ALA A 29 2.44 29.65 11.32
N GLY A 30 1.35 30.11 11.94
CA GLY A 30 0.18 29.27 12.22
C GLY A 30 -0.49 28.73 10.96
N ILE A 31 -0.67 29.57 9.93
CA ILE A 31 -1.25 29.15 8.64
C ILE A 31 -0.36 28.09 7.97
N MET A 32 0.97 28.29 7.96
CA MET A 32 1.90 27.31 7.41
C MET A 32 1.82 25.96 8.14
N ALA A 33 1.74 25.96 9.48
CA ALA A 33 1.62 24.73 10.26
C ALA A 33 0.36 23.93 9.94
N VAL A 34 -0.79 24.59 9.77
CA VAL A 34 -2.07 23.93 9.40
C VAL A 34 -2.01 23.35 7.99
N ASN A 35 -1.39 24.07 7.05
CA ASN A 35 -1.24 23.58 5.67
C ASN A 35 -0.36 22.31 5.62
N TYR A 36 0.74 22.26 6.36
CA TYR A 36 1.57 21.05 6.46
C TYR A 36 0.79 19.86 7.05
N SER A 37 -0.04 20.10 8.07
CA SER A 37 -0.86 19.04 8.69
C SER A 37 -1.86 18.44 7.70
N SER A 38 -2.47 19.25 6.84
CA SER A 38 -3.45 18.77 5.85
C SER A 38 -2.81 17.86 4.80
N THR A 39 -1.61 18.21 4.33
CA THR A 39 -0.85 17.37 3.38
C THR A 39 -0.47 16.01 3.99
N GLY A 40 -0.09 15.98 5.27
CA GLY A 40 0.27 14.74 5.96
C GLY A 40 -0.92 13.76 6.06
N VAL A 41 -2.13 14.27 6.30
CA VAL A 41 -3.34 13.44 6.37
C VAL A 41 -3.65 12.81 5.01
N VAL A 42 -3.57 13.58 3.92
CA VAL A 42 -3.82 13.06 2.56
C VAL A 42 -2.81 11.95 2.21
N LEU A 43 -1.52 12.19 2.43
CA LEU A 43 -0.48 11.18 2.17
C LEU A 43 -0.71 9.90 2.98
N THR A 44 -1.06 10.05 4.26
CA THR A 44 -1.33 8.89 5.14
C THR A 44 -2.54 8.10 4.64
N SER A 45 -3.58 8.76 4.14
CA SER A 45 -4.76 8.08 3.60
C SER A 45 -4.46 7.30 2.32
N SER A 46 -3.67 7.87 1.41
CA SER A 46 -3.28 7.19 0.17
C SER A 46 -2.37 5.99 0.44
N LEU A 47 -1.40 6.13 1.34
CA LEU A 47 -0.51 5.02 1.74
C LEU A 47 -1.29 3.89 2.41
N ARG A 48 -2.27 4.23 3.25
CA ARG A 48 -3.13 3.22 3.88
C ARG A 48 -3.94 2.45 2.83
N SER A 49 -4.58 3.15 1.90
CA SER A 49 -5.34 2.50 0.83
C SER A 49 -4.44 1.61 -0.03
N GLU A 50 -3.22 2.05 -0.34
CA GLU A 50 -2.24 1.26 -1.07
C GLU A 50 -1.87 -0.05 -0.34
N ILE A 51 -1.65 0.01 0.97
CA ILE A 51 -1.37 -1.18 1.79
C ILE A 51 -2.57 -2.14 1.81
N ASP A 52 -3.78 -1.61 1.97
CA ASP A 52 -4.99 -2.43 2.05
C ASP A 52 -5.25 -3.16 0.70
N VAL A 53 -5.07 -2.48 -0.45
CA VAL A 53 -5.17 -3.10 -1.79
C VAL A 53 -4.07 -4.14 -2.00
N PHE A 54 -2.84 -3.85 -1.56
CA PHE A 54 -1.75 -4.82 -1.64
C PHE A 54 -2.05 -6.10 -0.85
N GLN A 55 -2.58 -5.95 0.38
CA GLN A 55 -2.99 -7.09 1.21
C GLN A 55 -4.11 -7.91 0.56
N ALA A 56 -5.06 -7.26 -0.11
CA ALA A 56 -6.10 -7.96 -0.87
C ALA A 56 -5.51 -8.76 -2.04
N ALA A 57 -4.56 -8.19 -2.79
CA ALA A 57 -3.89 -8.90 -3.88
C ALA A 57 -3.08 -10.10 -3.35
N ASP A 58 -2.35 -9.94 -2.24
CA ASP A 58 -1.56 -11.00 -1.62
C ASP A 58 -2.43 -12.15 -1.12
N SER A 59 -3.60 -11.83 -0.55
CA SER A 59 -4.59 -12.84 -0.13
C SER A 59 -5.08 -13.67 -1.33
N GLY A 60 -5.25 -13.05 -2.49
CA GLY A 60 -5.56 -13.76 -3.73
C GLY A 60 -4.46 -14.71 -4.18
N ILE A 61 -3.19 -14.31 -4.05
CA ILE A 61 -2.06 -15.19 -4.34
C ILE A 61 -2.06 -16.42 -3.42
N GLU A 62 -2.29 -16.24 -2.12
CA GLU A 62 -2.37 -17.34 -1.16
C GLU A 62 -3.55 -18.30 -1.46
N GLU A 63 -4.72 -17.76 -1.79
CA GLU A 63 -5.86 -18.57 -2.20
C GLU A 63 -5.57 -19.36 -3.48
N ALA A 64 -5.03 -18.70 -4.51
CA ALA A 64 -4.69 -19.36 -5.76
C ALA A 64 -3.62 -20.44 -5.59
N LYS A 65 -2.63 -20.24 -4.72
CA LYS A 65 -1.67 -21.31 -4.35
C LYS A 65 -2.38 -22.53 -3.79
N SER A 66 -3.35 -22.33 -2.89
CA SER A 66 -4.10 -23.45 -2.29
C SER A 66 -4.91 -24.23 -3.34
N LEU A 67 -5.52 -23.53 -4.29
CA LEU A 67 -6.28 -24.14 -5.39
C LEU A 67 -5.36 -24.89 -6.36
N LEU A 68 -4.23 -24.28 -6.72
CA LEU A 68 -3.23 -24.89 -7.60
C LEU A 68 -2.62 -26.14 -6.97
N LEU A 69 -2.36 -26.13 -5.66
CA LEU A 69 -1.84 -27.30 -4.95
C LEU A 69 -2.84 -28.46 -5.00
N ALA A 70 -4.15 -28.17 -4.90
CA ALA A 70 -5.20 -29.19 -4.99
C ALA A 70 -5.38 -29.78 -6.40
N GLN A 71 -4.95 -29.06 -7.45
CA GLN A 71 -5.07 -29.47 -8.85
C GLN A 71 -3.78 -30.06 -9.43
N TYR A 72 -2.74 -30.28 -8.62
CA TYR A 72 -1.49 -30.85 -9.09
C TYR A 72 -1.66 -32.30 -9.59
N PRO A 73 -1.07 -32.70 -10.74
CA PRO A 73 -0.23 -31.90 -11.65
C PRO A 73 -1.03 -30.94 -12.54
N TRP A 74 -0.50 -29.73 -12.72
CA TRP A 74 -1.10 -28.69 -13.56
C TRP A 74 -1.10 -29.09 -15.03
N ASN A 75 -2.19 -28.81 -15.74
CA ASN A 75 -2.32 -28.94 -17.19
C ASN A 75 -2.02 -27.60 -17.89
N ASP A 76 -1.56 -27.68 -19.15
CA ASP A 76 -1.31 -26.51 -19.99
C ASP A 76 -2.57 -25.67 -20.24
N ASP A 77 -3.77 -26.26 -20.09
CA ASP A 77 -5.03 -25.54 -20.26
C ASP A 77 -5.29 -24.48 -19.17
N LEU A 78 -4.52 -24.48 -18.06
CA LEU A 78 -4.63 -23.45 -17.03
C LEU A 78 -4.09 -22.09 -17.49
N VAL A 79 -3.34 -22.00 -18.59
CA VAL A 79 -2.84 -20.72 -19.11
C VAL A 79 -3.99 -19.77 -19.44
N ASN A 80 -3.90 -18.53 -18.94
CA ASN A 80 -4.94 -17.49 -19.01
C ASN A 80 -6.27 -17.86 -18.34
N THR A 81 -6.27 -18.84 -17.43
CA THR A 81 -7.46 -19.20 -16.65
C THR A 81 -7.58 -18.31 -15.41
N VAL A 82 -8.78 -17.79 -15.17
CA VAL A 82 -9.14 -17.13 -13.92
C VAL A 82 -9.38 -18.20 -12.86
N LEU A 83 -8.52 -18.25 -11.84
CA LEU A 83 -8.63 -19.17 -10.71
C LEU A 83 -9.61 -18.66 -9.66
N VAL A 84 -9.58 -17.35 -9.43
CA VAL A 84 -10.44 -16.66 -8.48
C VAL A 84 -10.99 -15.43 -9.18
N ASP A 85 -12.31 -15.33 -9.29
CA ASP A 85 -12.99 -14.24 -9.96
C ASP A 85 -13.67 -13.33 -8.94
N ASN A 86 -13.22 -12.07 -8.89
CA ASN A 86 -13.83 -11.00 -8.10
C ASN A 86 -14.14 -11.36 -6.63
N ALA A 87 -13.22 -12.06 -5.95
CA ALA A 87 -13.34 -12.39 -4.54
C ALA A 87 -13.09 -11.15 -3.68
N SER A 88 -13.75 -11.07 -2.53
CA SER A 88 -13.74 -9.89 -1.67
C SER A 88 -12.91 -10.09 -0.40
N LEU A 89 -12.08 -9.10 -0.05
CA LEU A 89 -11.45 -8.96 1.25
C LEU A 89 -11.85 -7.61 1.87
N GLY A 90 -12.90 -7.63 2.69
CA GLY A 90 -13.51 -6.39 3.19
C GLY A 90 -14.19 -5.61 2.06
N ASP A 91 -13.80 -4.35 1.88
CA ASP A 91 -14.30 -3.46 0.81
C ASP A 91 -13.49 -3.58 -0.51
N TYR A 92 -12.46 -4.44 -0.53
CA TYR A 92 -11.56 -4.64 -1.67
C TYR A 92 -11.94 -5.90 -2.42
N ASN A 93 -11.77 -5.89 -3.74
CA ASN A 93 -11.97 -7.08 -4.57
C ASN A 93 -10.66 -7.46 -5.27
N TYR A 94 -10.42 -8.76 -5.43
CA TYR A 94 -9.28 -9.28 -6.17
C TYR A 94 -9.69 -10.37 -7.16
N THR A 95 -8.93 -10.48 -8.25
CA THR A 95 -9.07 -11.50 -9.28
C THR A 95 -7.69 -12.10 -9.54
N VAL A 96 -7.62 -13.43 -9.63
CA VAL A 96 -6.36 -14.14 -9.84
C VAL A 96 -6.40 -14.91 -11.13
N THR A 97 -5.42 -14.66 -11.99
CA THR A 97 -5.28 -15.29 -13.31
C THR A 97 -3.96 -16.02 -13.39
N VAL A 98 -3.96 -17.23 -13.93
CA VAL A 98 -2.73 -17.95 -14.29
C VAL A 98 -2.24 -17.38 -15.62
N THR A 99 -1.01 -16.90 -15.66
CA THR A 99 -0.45 -16.26 -16.87
C THR A 99 0.45 -17.19 -17.66
N ALA A 100 1.10 -18.15 -17.00
CA ALA A 100 1.94 -19.14 -17.66
C ALA A 100 1.97 -20.44 -16.86
N VAL A 101 2.05 -21.56 -17.55
CA VAL A 101 2.29 -22.88 -16.98
C VAL A 101 3.48 -23.47 -17.71
N ALA A 102 4.47 -23.96 -16.97
CA ALA A 102 5.60 -24.71 -17.50
C ALA A 102 5.69 -26.03 -16.71
N PRO A 103 4.82 -27.02 -16.97
CA PRO A 103 4.82 -28.26 -16.23
C PRO A 103 6.13 -29.04 -16.50
N PRO A 104 6.71 -29.71 -15.49
CA PRO A 104 6.27 -29.83 -14.10
C PRO A 104 6.80 -28.73 -13.16
N ASP A 105 7.51 -27.72 -13.67
CA ASP A 105 8.50 -26.99 -12.89
C ASP A 105 8.00 -25.67 -12.27
N TYR A 106 7.02 -24.99 -12.85
CA TYR A 106 6.35 -23.84 -12.22
C TYR A 106 5.06 -23.39 -12.92
N VAL A 107 4.28 -22.57 -12.21
CA VAL A 107 3.16 -21.79 -12.72
C VAL A 107 3.32 -20.34 -12.28
N THR A 108 3.04 -19.40 -13.17
CA THR A 108 2.98 -17.97 -12.84
C THR A 108 1.54 -17.56 -12.67
N ILE A 109 1.23 -16.91 -11.54
CA ILE A 109 -0.07 -16.35 -11.24
C ILE A 109 0.04 -14.84 -11.04
N GLN A 110 -1.00 -14.14 -11.46
CA GLN A 110 -1.14 -12.71 -11.30
C GLN A 110 -2.44 -12.44 -10.53
N SER A 111 -2.32 -11.75 -9.41
CA SER A 111 -3.45 -11.25 -8.63
C SER A 111 -3.61 -9.76 -8.86
N VAL A 112 -4.81 -9.34 -9.25
CA VAL A 112 -5.18 -7.93 -9.43
C VAL A 112 -6.22 -7.59 -8.37
N ALA A 113 -5.87 -6.69 -7.46
CA ALA A 113 -6.81 -6.14 -6.49
C ALA A 113 -7.24 -4.72 -6.86
N SER A 114 -8.44 -4.36 -6.42
CA SER A 114 -9.03 -3.03 -6.60
C SER A 114 -9.77 -2.61 -5.33
N GLY A 115 -9.69 -1.31 -5.03
CA GLY A 115 -10.35 -0.69 -3.88
C GLY A 115 -11.50 0.24 -4.29
N PRO A 116 -12.34 0.64 -3.32
CA PRO A 116 -13.49 1.51 -3.56
C PRO A 116 -13.11 2.93 -3.98
N GLY A 117 -11.87 3.38 -3.71
CA GLY A 117 -11.34 4.66 -4.15
C GLY A 117 -10.75 4.65 -5.57
N GLY A 118 -10.84 3.52 -6.28
CA GLY A 118 -10.28 3.34 -7.63
C GLY A 118 -8.80 2.98 -7.63
N GLU A 119 -8.20 2.74 -6.47
CA GLU A 119 -6.85 2.20 -6.36
C GLU A 119 -6.81 0.76 -6.87
N SER A 120 -5.70 0.37 -7.51
CA SER A 120 -5.49 -1.00 -7.95
C SER A 120 -4.02 -1.38 -7.81
N LYS A 121 -3.78 -2.65 -7.44
CA LYS A 121 -2.45 -3.25 -7.41
C LYS A 121 -2.48 -4.59 -8.11
N VAL A 122 -1.37 -4.86 -8.80
CA VAL A 122 -1.11 -6.13 -9.45
C VAL A 122 0.10 -6.74 -8.76
N ILE A 123 -0.04 -7.98 -8.31
CA ILE A 123 1.06 -8.78 -7.74
C ILE A 123 1.23 -10.01 -8.63
N GLU A 124 2.48 -10.32 -8.95
CA GLU A 124 2.84 -11.54 -9.65
C GLU A 124 3.62 -12.47 -8.71
N ALA A 125 3.24 -13.74 -8.71
CA ALA A 125 3.93 -14.78 -7.98
C ALA A 125 4.22 -15.96 -8.90
N VAL A 126 5.43 -16.49 -8.77
CA VAL A 126 5.82 -17.76 -9.40
C VAL A 126 5.73 -18.85 -8.34
N VAL A 127 4.93 -19.87 -8.62
CA VAL A 127 4.74 -21.03 -7.75
C VAL A 127 5.50 -22.20 -8.34
N HIS A 128 6.56 -22.61 -7.65
CA HIS A 128 7.31 -23.81 -7.98
C HIS A 128 6.72 -25.01 -7.24
N TYR A 129 6.44 -26.10 -7.96
CA TYR A 129 6.14 -27.38 -7.32
C TYR A 129 7.41 -28.21 -7.28
N ARG A 130 8.04 -28.32 -6.10
CA ARG A 130 9.15 -29.24 -5.91
C ARG A 130 8.60 -30.65 -5.71
N GLY A 131 8.33 -31.34 -6.82
CA GLY A 131 7.85 -32.71 -6.79
C GLY A 131 8.76 -33.61 -5.95
N GLY A 132 8.26 -34.03 -4.80
CA GLY A 132 8.80 -35.22 -4.14
C GLY A 132 8.58 -36.40 -5.07
N ILE A 133 9.65 -37.15 -5.35
CA ILE A 133 9.57 -38.46 -6.02
C ILE A 133 8.40 -39.23 -5.39
N PRO A 134 7.43 -39.75 -6.16
CA PRO A 134 6.15 -40.27 -5.66
C PRO A 134 6.24 -41.45 -4.67
N ASN A 135 7.44 -41.90 -4.30
CA ASN A 135 7.67 -42.99 -3.35
C ASN A 135 8.33 -42.56 -2.03
N ASN A 136 8.62 -41.27 -1.81
CA ASN A 136 9.26 -40.86 -0.56
C ASN A 136 8.22 -40.38 0.46
N ARG A 137 8.06 -41.12 1.57
CA ARG A 137 7.09 -40.89 2.65
C ARG A 137 7.40 -39.67 3.53
N ASP A 138 8.34 -38.84 3.09
CA ASP A 138 8.87 -37.70 3.84
C ASP A 138 8.21 -36.38 3.37
N GLN A 139 6.90 -36.41 3.12
CA GLN A 139 6.11 -35.25 2.62
C GLN A 139 5.73 -34.24 3.72
N GLU A 140 6.47 -34.16 4.82
CA GLU A 140 6.17 -33.22 5.92
C GLU A 140 6.81 -31.83 5.73
N GLY A 141 7.36 -31.50 4.55
CA GLY A 141 8.14 -30.26 4.39
C GLY A 141 8.15 -29.58 3.01
N GLN A 142 7.17 -29.80 2.14
CA GLN A 142 7.14 -29.17 0.82
C GLN A 142 6.37 -27.84 0.85
N GLY A 143 7.09 -26.75 1.12
CA GLY A 143 6.57 -25.39 0.97
C GLY A 143 6.72 -24.90 -0.47
N ALA A 144 5.70 -24.23 -1.00
CA ALA A 144 5.81 -23.45 -2.23
C ALA A 144 6.78 -22.28 -1.99
N GLU A 145 7.99 -22.34 -2.53
CA GLU A 145 8.87 -21.18 -2.54
C GLU A 145 8.24 -20.11 -3.43
N THR A 146 7.83 -19.01 -2.80
CA THR A 146 7.20 -17.89 -3.49
C THR A 146 8.25 -16.82 -3.70
N THR A 147 8.59 -16.54 -4.95
CA THR A 147 9.30 -15.31 -5.28
C THR A 147 8.23 -14.27 -5.63
N ASN A 148 7.92 -13.40 -4.68
CA ASN A 148 7.05 -12.25 -4.92
C ASN A 148 7.82 -11.25 -5.79
N VAL A 149 7.41 -11.09 -7.04
CA VAL A 149 7.92 -10.00 -7.89
C VAL A 149 6.92 -8.86 -7.76
N VAL A 150 7.24 -7.89 -6.91
CA VAL A 150 6.49 -6.65 -6.80
C VAL A 150 7.02 -5.71 -7.89
N ASN A 151 6.20 -5.47 -8.92
CA ASN A 151 6.46 -4.43 -9.93
C ASN A 151 5.79 -3.11 -9.53
#